data_AF-A0A232FNQ8-F1
#
_entry.id   AF-A0A232FNQ8-F1
#
_cell.length_a   1.000
_cell.length_b   1.000
_cell.length_c   1.000
_cell.angle_alpha   90.00
_cell.angle_beta   90.00
_cell.angle_gamma   90.00
#
_symmetry.space_group_name_H-M   'P 1'
#
loop_
_entity.id
_entity.type
_entity.pdbx_description
1 polymer ?
#
loop_
_entity_poly.entity_id
_entity_poly.type
_entity_poly.pdbx_seq_one_letter_code
_entity_poly.pdbx_strand_id
1 'polypeptide(L)'
;MQRQHEMPHVLQDIDICICVEAWLQEHNKLRIPGFKTYRKDRIHSREVGVIFFIRNSLAYLEIKHATLTNEYIEMCDIEVNNFTPPLEILACYTPQHNPFFETPFNFLEFNTAHESKTIHTSPGIDGVNYEISQRLPVRYKLLLVDIFNDMYGKNSYPDTLTSCTCKLFETIVKNRLQWWVETQNIIPANQSGFRKGKSCADNLTSLTLKIDEAFSDKKGVLAAFLNVNGAFDHVNIDILLTQIFSDLNESPRFVHKGIPQGEVLSPLLYILYVANILSGLKKRSTEILINISIISSESARFLGIIFDYNISIIDYGSCIYINKNSTLEKLEKIQHSAMRLALGYRNSTLRNVVLCESKLPLISQRTIQLCKRFIIKSLSNKNSSTTHSIKSFVNSRKKLKTQKNTKILHQCILNLTSRNVYKITTESNFNLYTNDYHTLITSIPINTSFASKFKKDLDPNKIINDYIIEHNALDFYTDGSKVLRNGAVGCSCYCPRLNLSYSKAVKKPWFSSNNSLKRAFIVSINRSRSGHYNFAESLARIDIISDPKCLCNLYSENLNHVLWQCELYEKQRKDMISNLLKIRHYPPLCVESVIAAPDIKACKMILKFLNDCKLGI
;
A
#
# COMPACT_ATOMS: atom_id res chain seq x y z
N MET A 1 -14.37 -35.76 7.42
CA MET A 1 -13.19 -36.45 7.99
C MET A 1 -12.53 -37.35 6.95
N GLN A 2 -11.39 -36.97 6.38
CA GLN A 2 -10.72 -37.76 5.32
C GLN A 2 -9.75 -38.84 5.83
N ARG A 3 -9.49 -38.96 7.16
CA ARG A 3 -8.40 -39.82 7.71
C ARG A 3 -8.78 -40.71 8.91
N GLN A 4 -10.05 -41.00 9.16
CA GLN A 4 -10.46 -41.86 10.29
C GLN A 4 -9.80 -43.24 10.29
N HIS A 5 -9.51 -43.79 9.12
CA HIS A 5 -8.88 -45.10 8.93
C HIS A 5 -7.39 -45.12 9.33
N GLU A 6 -6.74 -43.96 9.47
CA GLU A 6 -5.33 -43.85 9.89
C GLU A 6 -5.16 -43.86 11.42
N MET A 7 -6.22 -43.53 12.18
CA MET A 7 -6.14 -43.37 13.65
C MET A 7 -5.68 -44.63 14.40
N PRO A 8 -6.11 -45.86 14.05
CA PRO A 8 -5.64 -47.07 14.75
C PRO A 8 -4.13 -47.29 14.64
N HIS A 9 -3.50 -46.83 13.54
CA HIS A 9 -2.05 -46.94 13.35
C HIS A 9 -1.28 -45.88 14.15
N VAL A 10 -1.82 -44.67 14.25
CA VAL A 10 -1.20 -43.57 15.03
C VAL A 10 -1.26 -43.83 16.54
N LEU A 11 -2.29 -44.54 17.00
CA LEU A 11 -2.56 -44.74 18.43
C LEU A 11 -1.89 -45.98 19.05
N GLN A 12 -1.07 -46.73 18.31
CA GLN A 12 -0.44 -47.96 18.83
C GLN A 12 0.42 -47.70 20.08
N ASP A 13 1.22 -46.62 20.05
CA ASP A 13 2.19 -46.27 21.10
C ASP A 13 1.76 -45.08 21.97
N ILE A 14 0.49 -44.67 21.90
CA ILE A 14 -0.03 -43.49 22.61
C ILE A 14 -0.95 -43.94 23.75
N ASP A 15 -0.78 -43.38 24.94
CA ASP A 15 -1.65 -43.67 26.09
C ASP A 15 -2.79 -42.65 26.24
N ILE A 16 -2.55 -41.40 25.85
CA ILE A 16 -3.52 -40.31 25.86
C ILE A 16 -3.37 -39.53 24.55
N CYS A 17 -4.45 -39.44 23.78
CA CYS A 17 -4.52 -38.63 22.56
C CYS A 17 -5.56 -37.54 22.72
N ILE A 18 -5.20 -36.32 22.35
CA ILE A 18 -6.05 -35.14 22.43
C ILE A 18 -6.34 -34.66 21.00
N CYS A 19 -7.61 -34.62 20.63
CA CYS A 19 -8.06 -34.01 19.39
C CYS A 19 -8.69 -32.65 19.70
N VAL A 20 -7.94 -31.60 19.42
CA VAL A 20 -8.47 -30.23 19.28
C VAL A 20 -9.05 -30.09 17.87
N GLU A 21 -10.25 -29.51 17.73
CA GLU A 21 -11.04 -29.42 16.47
C GLU A 21 -11.77 -30.71 16.02
N ALA A 22 -12.55 -31.31 16.91
CA ALA A 22 -13.29 -32.52 16.58
C ALA A 22 -14.67 -32.23 15.93
N TRP A 23 -14.71 -31.98 14.62
CA TRP A 23 -15.94 -31.77 13.82
C TRP A 23 -16.86 -33.03 13.74
N LEU A 24 -17.38 -33.49 14.87
CA LEU A 24 -18.27 -34.64 15.03
C LEU A 24 -19.62 -34.16 15.54
N GLN A 25 -20.70 -34.67 14.96
CA GLN A 25 -22.04 -34.41 15.48
C GLN A 25 -22.31 -35.21 16.75
N GLU A 26 -23.20 -34.70 17.60
CA GLU A 26 -23.54 -35.27 18.92
C GLU A 26 -23.87 -36.79 18.89
N HIS A 27 -24.45 -37.29 17.80
CA HIS A 27 -24.79 -38.70 17.65
C HIS A 27 -23.63 -39.60 17.15
N ASN A 28 -22.53 -39.03 16.66
CA ASN A 28 -21.38 -39.78 16.16
C ASN A 28 -20.47 -40.21 17.32
N LYS A 29 -20.61 -41.47 17.75
CA LYS A 29 -19.72 -42.09 18.75
C LYS A 29 -18.45 -42.59 18.08
N LEU A 30 -17.39 -41.79 18.05
CA LEU A 30 -16.05 -42.27 17.67
C LEU A 30 -15.54 -43.23 18.76
N ARG A 31 -15.56 -44.53 18.48
CA ARG A 31 -15.05 -45.57 19.38
C ARG A 31 -13.77 -46.15 18.80
N ILE A 32 -12.67 -45.98 19.53
CA ILE A 32 -11.38 -46.56 19.17
C ILE A 32 -11.12 -47.74 20.13
N PRO A 33 -10.93 -48.97 19.62
CA PRO A 33 -10.63 -50.12 20.47
C PRO A 33 -9.42 -49.85 21.38
N GLY A 34 -9.55 -50.15 22.67
CA GLY A 34 -8.50 -49.93 23.67
C GLY A 34 -8.49 -48.56 24.34
N PHE A 35 -9.33 -47.62 23.90
CA PHE A 35 -9.44 -46.27 24.46
C PHE A 35 -10.86 -45.96 24.94
N LYS A 36 -10.96 -45.23 26.05
CA LYS A 36 -12.16 -44.51 26.50
C LYS A 36 -12.17 -43.15 25.82
N THR A 37 -13.28 -42.81 25.22
CA THR A 37 -13.50 -41.49 24.62
C THR A 37 -14.17 -40.59 25.64
N TYR A 38 -13.53 -39.47 25.97
CA TYR A 38 -14.12 -38.40 26.76
C TYR A 38 -14.28 -37.17 25.86
N ARG A 39 -15.50 -36.64 25.80
CA ARG A 39 -15.86 -35.53 24.90
C ARG A 39 -16.67 -34.49 25.65
N LYS A 40 -16.47 -33.22 25.32
CA LYS A 40 -17.31 -32.13 25.77
C LYS A 40 -17.91 -31.43 24.56
N ASP A 41 -19.23 -31.52 24.46
CA ASP A 41 -19.99 -30.99 23.32
C ASP A 41 -20.22 -29.48 23.48
N ARG A 42 -20.28 -28.75 22.37
CA ARG A 42 -20.42 -27.28 22.37
C ARG A 42 -21.83 -26.88 22.84
N ILE A 43 -21.94 -25.78 23.60
CA ILE A 43 -23.22 -25.24 24.07
C ILE A 43 -24.00 -24.58 22.91
N HIS A 44 -23.31 -24.00 21.93
CA HIS A 44 -23.91 -23.20 20.84
C HIS A 44 -23.74 -23.79 19.43
N SER A 45 -23.18 -25.00 19.28
CA SER A 45 -23.05 -25.65 17.98
C SER A 45 -23.31 -27.16 18.10
N ARG A 46 -23.77 -27.80 17.02
CA ARG A 46 -24.06 -29.26 16.98
C ARG A 46 -22.81 -30.14 16.90
N GLU A 47 -21.61 -29.56 16.97
CA GLU A 47 -20.33 -30.22 16.76
C GLU A 47 -19.46 -30.23 18.03
N VAL A 48 -18.51 -31.16 18.11
CA VAL A 48 -17.60 -31.30 19.26
C VAL A 48 -16.38 -30.37 19.13
N GLY A 49 -15.92 -29.81 20.26
CA GLY A 49 -14.73 -28.95 20.29
C GLY A 49 -13.43 -29.70 20.53
N VAL A 50 -13.37 -30.38 21.68
CA VAL A 50 -12.19 -31.11 22.18
C VAL A 50 -12.59 -32.53 22.57
N ILE A 51 -11.78 -33.52 22.17
CA ILE A 51 -11.97 -34.93 22.54
C ILE A 51 -10.66 -35.52 23.09
N PHE A 52 -10.78 -36.24 24.19
CA PHE A 52 -9.73 -37.10 24.73
C PHE A 52 -9.99 -38.56 24.37
N PHE A 53 -8.94 -39.26 23.94
CA PHE A 53 -8.87 -40.72 23.90
C PHE A 53 -7.87 -41.17 24.95
N ILE A 54 -8.33 -41.88 25.97
CA ILE A 54 -7.53 -42.32 27.12
C ILE A 54 -7.48 -43.84 27.13
N ARG A 55 -6.30 -44.45 27.17
CA ARG A 55 -6.16 -45.91 27.16
C ARG A 55 -6.93 -46.53 28.34
N ASN A 56 -7.61 -47.65 28.10
CA ASN A 56 -8.46 -48.31 29.10
C ASN A 56 -7.74 -48.66 30.42
N SER A 57 -6.41 -48.80 30.37
CA SER A 57 -5.54 -49.10 31.51
C SER A 57 -5.29 -47.90 32.44
N LEU A 58 -5.65 -46.68 32.03
CA LEU A 58 -5.51 -45.46 32.84
C LEU A 58 -6.82 -45.12 33.54
N ALA A 59 -6.72 -44.83 34.84
CA ALA A 59 -7.78 -44.24 35.64
C ALA A 59 -7.67 -42.72 35.58
N TYR A 60 -8.79 -42.04 35.31
CA TYR A 60 -8.85 -40.59 35.24
C TYR A 60 -10.11 -40.06 35.93
N LEU A 61 -10.03 -38.83 36.45
CA LEU A 61 -11.14 -38.05 36.98
C LEU A 61 -11.38 -36.83 36.09
N GLU A 62 -12.66 -36.46 35.93
CA GLU A 62 -13.04 -35.21 35.27
C GLU A 62 -12.95 -34.06 36.29
N ILE A 63 -12.15 -33.03 35.96
CA ILE A 63 -12.12 -31.80 36.75
C ILE A 63 -13.21 -30.85 36.24
N LYS A 64 -14.19 -30.56 37.09
CA LYS A 64 -15.18 -29.51 36.84
C LYS A 64 -14.66 -28.18 37.35
N HIS A 65 -13.91 -27.45 36.53
CA HIS A 65 -13.59 -26.07 36.85
C HIS A 65 -14.84 -25.18 36.82
N ALA A 66 -14.88 -24.19 37.73
CA ALA A 66 -15.87 -23.13 37.69
C ALA A 66 -15.86 -22.47 36.31
N THR A 67 -17.04 -22.34 35.72
CA THR A 67 -17.29 -21.73 34.40
C THR A 67 -16.42 -20.50 34.17
N LEU A 68 -15.42 -20.62 33.29
CA LEU A 68 -14.80 -19.46 32.68
C LEU A 68 -15.88 -18.72 31.88
N THR A 69 -15.99 -17.41 32.09
CA THR A 69 -16.96 -16.50 31.47
C THR A 69 -16.68 -16.19 29.99
N ASN A 70 -15.68 -16.84 29.39
CA ASN A 70 -15.22 -16.53 28.04
C ASN A 70 -15.81 -17.52 27.03
N GLU A 71 -16.82 -17.08 26.27
CA GLU A 71 -17.54 -17.86 25.25
C GLU A 71 -16.65 -18.30 24.07
N TYR A 72 -15.44 -17.76 23.95
CA TYR A 72 -14.55 -17.98 22.81
C TYR A 72 -13.47 -19.06 23.02
N ILE A 73 -13.37 -19.65 24.23
CA ILE A 73 -12.36 -20.67 24.55
C ILE A 73 -13.05 -21.97 24.98
N GLU A 74 -12.81 -23.04 24.23
CA GLU A 74 -13.28 -24.38 24.50
C GLU A 74 -12.22 -25.12 25.33
N MET A 75 -12.61 -25.66 26.50
CA MET A 75 -11.67 -26.30 27.42
C MET A 75 -12.23 -27.61 27.98
N CYS A 76 -11.34 -28.58 28.10
CA CYS A 76 -11.63 -29.90 28.65
C CYS A 76 -10.43 -30.36 29.48
N ASP A 77 -10.69 -30.88 30.68
CA ASP A 77 -9.66 -31.18 31.67
C ASP A 77 -9.86 -32.57 32.27
N ILE A 78 -8.76 -33.27 32.53
CA ILE A 78 -8.72 -34.58 33.16
C ILE A 78 -7.55 -34.66 34.15
N GLU A 79 -7.75 -35.35 35.26
CA GLU A 79 -6.69 -35.75 36.18
C GLU A 79 -6.43 -37.24 36.01
N VAL A 80 -5.18 -37.65 35.76
CA VAL A 80 -4.79 -39.06 35.63
C VAL A 80 -4.11 -39.53 36.91
N ASN A 81 -4.78 -40.42 37.63
CA ASN A 81 -4.42 -40.82 39.00
C ASN A 81 -3.37 -41.95 39.06
N ASN A 82 -2.92 -42.43 37.90
CA ASN A 82 -1.91 -43.49 37.81
C ASN A 82 -0.47 -43.01 38.09
N PHE A 83 -0.29 -41.71 38.34
CA PHE A 83 1.00 -41.08 38.60
C PHE A 83 1.03 -40.46 40.01
N THR A 84 2.23 -40.36 40.60
CA THR A 84 2.46 -39.64 41.86
C THR A 84 3.56 -38.60 41.64
N PRO A 85 3.25 -37.29 41.63
CA PRO A 85 1.92 -36.69 41.80
C PRO A 85 0.96 -36.99 40.62
N PRO A 86 -0.37 -36.89 40.82
CA PRO A 86 -1.36 -37.04 39.75
C PRO A 86 -1.07 -36.08 38.59
N LEU A 87 -1.38 -36.52 37.37
CA LEU A 87 -1.12 -35.74 36.17
C LEU A 87 -2.39 -35.02 35.71
N GLU A 88 -2.44 -33.71 35.88
CA GLU A 88 -3.51 -32.85 35.35
C GLU A 88 -3.22 -32.48 33.89
N ILE A 89 -4.21 -32.67 33.00
CA ILE A 89 -4.08 -32.41 31.57
C ILE A 89 -5.25 -31.56 31.09
N LEU A 90 -4.94 -30.28 30.87
CA LEU A 90 -5.87 -29.31 30.34
C LEU A 90 -5.69 -29.15 28.82
N ALA A 91 -6.75 -29.41 28.06
CA ALA A 91 -6.81 -29.15 26.63
C ALA A 91 -7.68 -27.91 26.35
N CYS A 92 -7.06 -26.88 25.79
CA CYS A 92 -7.73 -25.64 25.39
C CYS A 92 -7.71 -25.50 23.86
N TYR A 93 -8.83 -25.06 23.31
CA TYR A 93 -8.97 -24.75 21.91
C TYR A 93 -9.75 -23.43 21.74
N THR A 94 -9.28 -22.58 20.84
CA THR A 94 -10.01 -21.38 20.41
C THR A 94 -10.48 -21.67 19.00
N PRO A 95 -11.79 -21.82 18.75
CA PRO A 95 -12.32 -21.91 17.39
C PRO A 95 -11.78 -20.76 16.55
N GLN A 96 -11.53 -20.99 15.27
CA GLN A 96 -11.28 -19.91 14.32
C GLN A 96 -12.56 -19.07 14.14
N HIS A 97 -13.04 -18.42 15.19
CA HIS A 97 -13.83 -17.22 15.05
C HIS A 97 -12.86 -16.17 14.53
N ASN A 98 -13.17 -15.61 13.38
CA ASN A 98 -12.58 -14.35 12.99
C ASN A 98 -13.50 -13.26 13.53
N PRO A 99 -13.34 -12.81 14.79
CA PRO A 99 -14.23 -11.83 15.41
C PRO A 99 -14.25 -10.51 14.64
N PHE A 100 -13.33 -10.32 13.69
CA PHE A 100 -13.27 -9.16 12.82
C PHE A 100 -14.63 -8.79 12.19
N PHE A 101 -15.39 -9.76 11.68
CA PHE A 101 -16.70 -9.48 11.09
C PHE A 101 -17.83 -9.37 12.13
N GLU A 102 -17.63 -9.83 13.36
CA GLU A 102 -18.63 -9.75 14.43
C GLU A 102 -18.44 -8.48 15.29
N THR A 103 -17.27 -7.84 15.23
CA THR A 103 -17.00 -6.59 15.95
C THR A 103 -17.88 -5.43 15.45
N PRO A 104 -18.36 -4.54 16.33
CA PRO A 104 -19.07 -3.34 15.90
C PRO A 104 -18.14 -2.40 15.12
N PHE A 105 -18.68 -1.63 14.19
CA PHE A 105 -17.99 -0.54 13.50
C PHE A 105 -17.58 0.54 14.49
N ASN A 106 -16.33 0.97 14.41
CA ASN A 106 -15.85 2.12 15.18
C ASN A 106 -15.96 3.42 14.37
N PHE A 107 -15.83 4.55 15.07
CA PHE A 107 -15.94 5.88 14.46
C PHE A 107 -14.87 6.17 13.40
N LEU A 108 -13.70 5.54 13.50
CA LEU A 108 -12.60 5.72 12.54
C LEU A 108 -12.88 5.00 11.22
N GLU A 109 -13.50 3.82 11.27
CA GLU A 109 -14.01 3.13 10.08
C GLU A 109 -15.06 3.96 9.36
N PHE A 110 -16.00 4.54 10.13
CA PHE A 110 -17.01 5.44 9.61
C PHE A 110 -16.37 6.67 8.94
N ASN A 111 -15.48 7.39 9.63
CA ASN A 111 -14.83 8.59 9.09
C ASN A 111 -14.00 8.26 7.85
N THR A 112 -13.26 7.16 7.85
CA THR A 112 -12.47 6.72 6.69
C THR A 112 -13.36 6.47 5.47
N ALA A 113 -14.51 5.81 5.68
CA ALA A 113 -15.48 5.61 4.62
C ALA A 113 -16.12 6.92 4.18
N HIS A 114 -16.41 7.82 5.11
CA HIS A 114 -17.10 9.10 4.88
C HIS A 114 -16.24 10.10 4.10
N GLU A 115 -14.96 10.24 4.47
CA GLU A 115 -13.98 11.10 3.79
C GLU A 115 -13.65 10.60 2.39
N SER A 116 -13.81 9.30 2.12
CA SER A 116 -13.59 8.72 0.79
C SER A 116 -14.67 9.09 -0.24
N LYS A 117 -15.79 9.67 0.20
CA LYS A 117 -16.94 10.00 -0.66
C LYS A 117 -16.75 11.32 -1.38
N THR A 118 -17.10 11.34 -2.66
CA THR A 118 -17.16 12.56 -3.47
C THR A 118 -18.36 13.42 -3.04
N ILE A 119 -18.11 14.70 -2.78
CA ILE A 119 -19.08 15.62 -2.18
C ILE A 119 -20.28 15.89 -3.11
N HIS A 120 -20.05 15.97 -4.42
CA HIS A 120 -21.03 16.38 -5.42
C HIS A 120 -21.76 15.22 -6.13
N THR A 121 -22.09 14.15 -5.41
CA THR A 121 -22.91 13.07 -5.98
C THR A 121 -24.38 13.47 -6.02
N SER A 122 -25.11 12.98 -7.03
CA SER A 122 -26.57 13.07 -7.06
C SER A 122 -27.17 12.47 -5.78
N PRO A 123 -28.12 13.16 -5.13
CA PRO A 123 -28.76 12.67 -3.93
C PRO A 123 -29.61 11.43 -4.22
N GLY A 124 -29.87 10.64 -3.18
CA GLY A 124 -30.82 9.53 -3.25
C GLY A 124 -32.27 10.02 -3.31
N ILE A 125 -33.21 9.08 -3.23
CA ILE A 125 -34.66 9.38 -3.17
C ILE A 125 -35.05 10.23 -1.96
N ASP A 126 -34.21 10.21 -0.92
CA ASP A 126 -34.32 11.00 0.31
C ASP A 126 -33.84 12.46 0.15
N GLY A 127 -33.26 12.83 -1.00
CA GLY A 127 -32.74 14.18 -1.24
C GLY A 127 -31.45 14.50 -0.47
N VAL A 128 -30.86 13.54 0.25
CA VAL A 128 -29.66 13.78 1.06
C VAL A 128 -28.41 13.46 0.24
N ASN A 129 -27.44 14.38 0.24
CA ASN A 129 -26.14 14.22 -0.41
C ASN A 129 -24.99 14.18 0.62
N TYR A 130 -23.78 13.83 0.15
CA TYR A 130 -22.63 13.73 1.05
C TYR A 130 -22.21 15.08 1.64
N GLU A 131 -22.49 16.20 0.97
CA GLU A 131 -22.22 17.55 1.49
C GLU A 131 -22.95 17.81 2.82
N ILE A 132 -24.24 17.47 2.90
CA ILE A 132 -25.03 17.59 4.13
C ILE A 132 -24.43 16.71 5.22
N SER A 133 -24.15 15.44 4.91
CA SER A 133 -23.60 14.49 5.88
C SER A 133 -22.22 14.92 6.43
N GLN A 134 -21.35 15.49 5.59
CA GLN A 134 -20.02 15.94 6.00
C GLN A 134 -20.07 17.12 6.98
N ARG A 135 -21.07 17.99 6.84
CA ARG A 135 -21.33 19.13 7.74
C ARG A 135 -21.99 18.74 9.06
N LEU A 136 -22.43 17.49 9.23
CA LEU A 136 -23.04 17.05 10.49
C LEU A 136 -22.06 17.20 11.67
N PRO A 137 -22.52 17.73 12.82
CA PRO A 137 -21.76 17.68 14.06
C PRO A 137 -21.37 16.24 14.44
N VAL A 138 -20.23 16.10 15.12
CA VAL A 138 -19.66 14.79 15.52
C VAL A 138 -20.68 13.92 16.25
N ARG A 139 -21.51 14.50 17.12
CA ARG A 139 -22.57 13.78 17.86
C ARG A 139 -23.53 13.03 16.93
N TYR A 140 -23.94 13.62 15.82
CA TYR A 140 -24.86 12.97 14.87
C TYR A 140 -24.15 11.93 14.02
N LYS A 141 -22.85 12.12 13.74
CA LYS A 141 -22.04 11.09 13.08
C LYS A 141 -21.86 9.86 13.97
N LEU A 142 -21.66 10.04 15.28
CA LEU A 142 -21.63 8.94 16.25
C LEU A 142 -22.97 8.19 16.30
N LEU A 143 -24.10 8.93 16.31
CA LEU A 143 -25.42 8.29 16.26
C LEU A 143 -25.62 7.46 14.98
N LEU A 144 -25.11 7.91 13.83
CA LEU A 144 -25.13 7.11 12.60
C LEU A 144 -24.31 5.82 12.73
N VAL A 145 -23.18 5.85 13.44
CA VAL A 145 -22.40 4.64 13.74
C VAL A 145 -23.19 3.67 14.60
N ASP A 146 -23.89 4.17 15.63
CA ASP A 146 -24.74 3.33 16.48
C ASP A 146 -25.87 2.68 15.67
N ILE A 147 -26.52 3.44 14.78
CA ILE A 147 -27.54 2.92 13.86
C ILE A 147 -26.95 1.85 12.93
N PHE A 148 -25.76 2.08 12.38
CA PHE A 148 -25.09 1.10 11.51
C PHE A 148 -24.75 -0.19 12.27
N ASN A 149 -24.32 -0.08 13.51
CA ASN A 149 -24.05 -1.24 14.37
C ASN A 149 -25.33 -2.00 14.72
N ASP A 150 -26.42 -1.30 15.00
CA ASP A 150 -27.72 -1.93 15.26
C ASP A 150 -28.24 -2.69 14.02
N MET A 151 -28.15 -2.06 12.84
CA MET A 151 -28.50 -2.68 11.56
C MET A 151 -27.65 -3.94 11.29
N TYR A 152 -26.34 -3.84 11.52
CA TYR A 152 -25.40 -4.93 11.27
C TYR A 152 -25.58 -6.09 12.23
N GLY A 153 -25.74 -5.83 13.54
CA GLY A 153 -25.91 -6.87 14.56
C GLY A 153 -27.27 -7.57 14.49
N LYS A 154 -28.35 -6.86 14.09
CA LYS A 154 -29.70 -7.44 13.97
C LYS A 154 -30.00 -8.05 12.61
N ASN A 155 -29.08 -7.95 11.64
CA ASN A 155 -29.32 -8.32 10.23
C ASN A 155 -30.59 -7.67 9.66
N SER A 156 -30.83 -6.40 9.99
CA SER A 156 -32.02 -5.65 9.59
C SER A 156 -31.63 -4.44 8.73
N TYR A 157 -31.93 -4.51 7.44
CA TYR A 157 -31.52 -3.52 6.45
C TYR A 157 -32.73 -2.92 5.70
N PRO A 158 -32.67 -1.64 5.27
CA PRO A 158 -33.71 -1.05 4.43
C PRO A 158 -33.83 -1.76 3.07
N ASP A 159 -35.05 -1.86 2.53
CA ASP A 159 -35.33 -2.50 1.24
C ASP A 159 -34.64 -1.82 0.04
N THR A 160 -34.34 -0.51 0.17
CA THR A 160 -33.59 0.24 -0.85
C THR A 160 -32.30 0.82 -0.25
N LEU A 161 -31.16 0.29 -0.67
CA LEU A 161 -29.82 0.77 -0.28
C LEU A 161 -29.35 2.00 -1.10
N THR A 162 -30.26 2.63 -1.83
CA THR A 162 -29.96 3.71 -2.78
C THR A 162 -29.61 5.04 -2.11
N SER A 163 -29.92 5.22 -0.82
CA SER A 163 -29.59 6.45 -0.07
C SER A 163 -28.08 6.63 0.11
N CYS A 164 -27.64 7.89 0.26
CA CYS A 164 -26.22 8.18 0.47
C CYS A 164 -25.68 7.54 1.78
N THR A 165 -26.54 7.45 2.79
CA THR A 165 -26.28 6.84 4.10
C THR A 165 -26.13 5.32 4.01
N CYS A 166 -27.01 4.62 3.28
CA CYS A 166 -26.87 3.18 3.02
C CYS A 166 -25.60 2.89 2.20
N LYS A 167 -25.29 3.71 1.19
CA LYS A 167 -24.02 3.60 0.44
C LYS A 167 -22.79 3.87 1.30
N LEU A 168 -22.92 4.66 2.37
CA LEU A 168 -21.85 4.86 3.34
C LEU A 168 -21.66 3.61 4.19
N PHE A 169 -22.75 3.05 4.73
CA PHE A 169 -22.76 1.75 5.42
C PHE A 169 -22.13 0.64 4.57
N GLU A 170 -22.58 0.46 3.32
CA GLU A 170 -21.98 -0.51 2.39
C GLU A 170 -20.50 -0.28 2.16
N THR A 171 -20.03 0.98 2.20
CA THR A 171 -18.60 1.28 2.04
C THR A 171 -17.80 0.79 3.23
N ILE A 172 -18.33 0.92 4.45
CA ILE A 172 -17.69 0.41 5.67
C ILE A 172 -17.59 -1.12 5.58
N VAL A 173 -18.70 -1.79 5.26
CA VAL A 173 -18.74 -3.26 5.07
C VAL A 173 -17.76 -3.70 3.97
N LYS A 174 -17.78 -3.02 2.81
CA LYS A 174 -16.84 -3.28 1.71
C LYS A 174 -15.40 -3.11 2.15
N ASN A 175 -15.06 -2.08 2.93
CA ASN A 175 -13.69 -1.84 3.39
C ASN A 175 -13.19 -2.97 4.29
N ARG A 176 -14.04 -3.48 5.19
CA ARG A 176 -13.74 -4.66 6.01
C ARG A 176 -13.54 -5.91 5.17
N LEU A 177 -14.52 -6.23 4.32
CA LEU A 177 -14.44 -7.40 3.44
C LEU A 177 -13.20 -7.33 2.55
N GLN A 178 -12.94 -6.17 1.94
CA GLN A 178 -11.76 -5.96 1.11
C GLN A 178 -10.46 -6.17 1.88
N TRP A 179 -10.35 -5.65 3.11
CA TRP A 179 -9.17 -5.86 3.93
C TRP A 179 -8.95 -7.34 4.24
N TRP A 180 -9.99 -8.06 4.64
CA TRP A 180 -9.92 -9.49 4.92
C TRP A 180 -9.49 -10.28 3.68
N VAL A 181 -10.15 -10.05 2.55
CA VAL A 181 -9.88 -10.72 1.28
C VAL A 181 -8.44 -10.52 0.80
N GLU A 182 -7.91 -9.29 0.90
CA GLU A 182 -6.53 -8.97 0.52
C GLU A 182 -5.52 -9.55 1.52
N THR A 183 -5.84 -9.55 2.82
CA THR A 183 -4.98 -10.09 3.89
C THR A 183 -4.85 -11.61 3.80
N GLN A 184 -5.96 -12.30 3.54
CA GLN A 184 -5.99 -13.75 3.34
C GLN A 184 -5.50 -14.19 1.95
N ASN A 185 -5.16 -13.24 1.06
CA ASN A 185 -4.75 -13.49 -0.32
C ASN A 185 -5.75 -14.34 -1.14
N ILE A 186 -7.05 -14.21 -0.83
CA ILE A 186 -8.12 -14.99 -1.49
C ILE A 186 -8.19 -14.64 -2.98
N ILE A 187 -8.03 -13.36 -3.34
CA ILE A 187 -8.04 -12.94 -4.74
C ILE A 187 -6.65 -13.13 -5.38
N PRO A 188 -6.54 -13.93 -6.46
CA PRO A 188 -5.30 -14.17 -7.18
C PRO A 188 -4.56 -12.89 -7.62
N ALA A 189 -3.23 -12.90 -7.56
CA ALA A 189 -2.40 -11.73 -7.86
C ALA A 189 -2.55 -11.17 -9.30
N ASN A 190 -2.99 -12.01 -10.25
CA ASN A 190 -3.26 -11.68 -11.66
C ASN A 190 -4.62 -11.01 -11.89
N GLN A 191 -5.51 -10.96 -10.89
CA GLN A 191 -6.75 -10.20 -10.98
C GLN A 191 -6.51 -8.76 -10.54
N SER A 192 -6.80 -7.81 -11.44
CA SER A 192 -6.54 -6.37 -11.22
C SER A 192 -7.77 -5.47 -11.31
N GLY A 193 -8.87 -5.96 -11.92
CA GLY A 193 -10.13 -5.23 -11.96
C GLY A 193 -10.64 -4.94 -10.55
N PHE A 194 -11.27 -3.77 -10.35
CA PHE A 194 -11.85 -3.22 -9.11
C PHE A 194 -11.06 -3.44 -7.80
N ARG A 195 -9.75 -3.63 -7.87
CA ARG A 195 -8.87 -3.76 -6.70
C ARG A 195 -8.10 -2.47 -6.44
N LYS A 196 -8.04 -2.07 -5.18
CA LYS A 196 -7.30 -0.88 -4.76
C LYS A 196 -5.82 -1.01 -5.13
N GLY A 197 -5.25 0.06 -5.66
CA GLY A 197 -3.85 0.10 -6.06
C GLY A 197 -3.52 -0.62 -7.38
N LYS A 198 -4.48 -1.33 -8.00
CA LYS A 198 -4.32 -1.97 -9.31
C LYS A 198 -5.12 -1.24 -10.39
N SER A 199 -4.77 -1.46 -11.64
CA SER A 199 -5.38 -0.80 -12.80
C SER A 199 -5.33 -1.67 -14.05
N CYS A 200 -6.05 -1.30 -15.11
CA CYS A 200 -5.92 -1.96 -16.40
C CYS A 200 -4.49 -1.84 -16.99
N ALA A 201 -3.75 -0.78 -16.63
CA ALA A 201 -2.37 -0.60 -17.04
C ALA A 201 -1.43 -1.68 -16.45
N ASP A 202 -1.74 -2.21 -15.26
CA ASP A 202 -1.02 -3.35 -14.67
C ASP A 202 -1.16 -4.60 -15.54
N ASN A 203 -2.39 -4.91 -15.97
CA ASN A 203 -2.70 -6.04 -16.84
C ASN A 203 -2.01 -5.92 -18.20
N LEU A 204 -2.12 -4.76 -18.84
CA LEU A 204 -1.50 -4.48 -20.14
C LEU A 204 0.03 -4.53 -20.06
N THR A 205 0.62 -3.97 -19.00
CA THR A 205 2.07 -4.00 -18.79
C THR A 205 2.55 -5.43 -18.59
N SER A 206 1.87 -6.21 -17.74
CA SER A 206 2.23 -7.60 -17.52
C SER A 206 2.14 -8.43 -18.80
N LEU A 207 1.08 -8.24 -19.60
CA LEU A 207 0.94 -8.92 -20.88
C LEU A 207 2.05 -8.52 -21.87
N THR A 208 2.30 -7.22 -22.01
CA THR A 208 3.32 -6.68 -22.93
C THR A 208 4.72 -7.21 -22.60
N LEU A 209 5.09 -7.21 -21.31
CA LEU A 209 6.40 -7.71 -20.87
C LEU A 209 6.57 -9.20 -21.13
N LYS A 210 5.52 -10.02 -20.99
CA LYS A 210 5.58 -11.45 -21.31
C LYS A 210 5.63 -11.73 -22.81
N ILE A 211 4.91 -10.95 -23.62
CA ILE A 211 5.03 -11.02 -25.09
C ILE A 211 6.47 -10.71 -25.49
N ASP A 212 7.04 -9.63 -24.95
CA ASP A 212 8.41 -9.23 -25.24
C ASP A 212 9.43 -10.30 -24.77
N GLU A 213 9.20 -10.94 -23.62
CA GLU A 213 10.01 -12.06 -23.10
C GLU A 213 9.93 -13.30 -24.01
N ALA A 214 8.73 -13.72 -24.41
CA ALA A 214 8.54 -14.86 -25.31
C ALA A 214 9.18 -14.63 -26.69
N PHE A 215 9.07 -13.42 -27.24
CA PHE A 215 9.74 -13.08 -28.49
C PHE A 215 11.26 -13.02 -28.35
N SER A 216 11.79 -12.56 -27.21
CA SER A 216 13.23 -12.66 -26.91
C SER A 216 13.70 -14.11 -26.87
N ASP A 217 12.87 -15.03 -26.39
CA ASP A 217 13.13 -16.47 -26.34
C ASP A 217 12.79 -17.21 -27.65
N LYS A 218 12.42 -16.48 -28.72
CA LYS A 218 11.99 -17.05 -30.02
C LYS A 218 10.80 -18.00 -29.92
N LYS A 219 9.93 -17.82 -28.93
CA LYS A 219 8.69 -18.58 -28.75
C LYS A 219 7.52 -17.87 -29.44
N GLY A 220 6.55 -18.64 -29.89
CA GLY A 220 5.24 -18.11 -30.30
C GLY A 220 4.39 -17.73 -29.09
N VAL A 221 3.52 -16.73 -29.24
CA VAL A 221 2.56 -16.33 -28.21
C VAL A 221 1.15 -16.53 -28.71
N LEU A 222 0.33 -17.27 -27.95
CA LEU A 222 -1.10 -17.39 -28.17
C LEU A 222 -1.84 -16.63 -27.07
N ALA A 223 -2.80 -15.80 -27.45
CA ALA A 223 -3.66 -15.07 -26.51
C ALA A 223 -5.13 -15.41 -26.78
N ALA A 224 -5.86 -15.79 -25.73
CA ALA A 224 -7.29 -16.00 -25.76
C ALA A 224 -7.98 -14.89 -24.97
N PHE A 225 -8.93 -14.20 -25.60
CA PHE A 225 -9.72 -13.14 -24.98
C PHE A 225 -11.14 -13.64 -24.77
N LEU A 226 -11.56 -13.74 -23.51
CA LEU A 226 -12.88 -14.22 -23.12
C LEU A 226 -13.74 -13.03 -22.69
N ASN A 227 -14.96 -12.98 -23.20
CA ASN A 227 -15.95 -11.98 -22.81
C ASN A 227 -17.15 -12.68 -22.15
N VAL A 228 -17.59 -12.17 -21.00
CA VAL A 228 -18.73 -12.70 -20.26
C VAL A 228 -19.94 -11.81 -20.52
N ASN A 229 -21.01 -12.37 -21.08
CA ASN A 229 -22.25 -11.63 -21.32
C ASN A 229 -22.99 -11.39 -19.99
N GLY A 230 -23.50 -10.17 -19.77
CA GLY A 230 -24.28 -9.81 -18.57
C GLY A 230 -23.62 -10.23 -17.25
N ALA A 231 -22.33 -9.89 -17.07
CA ALA A 231 -21.48 -10.41 -16.00
C ALA A 231 -22.11 -10.37 -14.59
N PHE A 232 -22.72 -9.25 -14.20
CA PHE A 232 -23.34 -9.08 -12.88
C PHE A 232 -24.69 -9.81 -12.80
N ASP A 233 -25.49 -9.78 -13.86
CA ASP A 233 -26.85 -10.35 -13.91
C ASP A 233 -26.85 -11.89 -13.85
N HIS A 234 -25.72 -12.51 -14.23
CA HIS A 234 -25.60 -13.97 -14.32
C HIS A 234 -24.77 -14.58 -13.18
N VAL A 235 -24.44 -13.82 -12.14
CA VAL A 235 -23.76 -14.38 -10.95
C VAL A 235 -24.67 -15.39 -10.26
N ASN A 236 -24.18 -16.61 -10.09
CA ASN A 236 -24.83 -17.61 -9.27
C ASN A 236 -24.49 -17.33 -7.81
N ILE A 237 -25.49 -16.94 -7.03
CA ILE A 237 -25.26 -16.50 -5.65
C ILE A 237 -24.98 -17.67 -4.72
N ASP A 238 -25.54 -18.86 -4.94
CA ASP A 238 -25.22 -20.04 -4.14
C ASP A 238 -23.73 -20.39 -4.25
N ILE A 239 -23.17 -20.30 -5.45
CA ILE A 239 -21.73 -20.51 -5.68
C ILE A 239 -20.93 -19.41 -4.99
N LEU A 240 -21.29 -18.14 -5.16
CA LEU A 240 -20.61 -17.01 -4.50
C LEU A 240 -20.62 -17.16 -2.98
N LEU A 241 -21.77 -17.52 -2.40
CA LEU A 241 -21.92 -17.69 -0.97
C LEU A 241 -21.18 -18.92 -0.49
N THR A 242 -21.21 -20.04 -1.21
CA THR A 242 -20.39 -21.21 -0.85
C THR A 242 -18.89 -20.85 -0.84
N GLN A 243 -18.45 -19.92 -1.69
CA GLN A 243 -17.05 -19.46 -1.70
C GLN A 243 -16.69 -18.53 -0.55
N ILE A 244 -17.63 -17.70 -0.10
CA ILE A 244 -17.44 -16.74 1.01
C ILE A 244 -17.66 -17.44 2.37
N PHE A 245 -18.64 -18.33 2.43
CA PHE A 245 -19.23 -18.91 3.63
C PHE A 245 -18.99 -20.43 3.76
N SER A 246 -18.08 -21.04 2.99
CA SER A 246 -17.61 -22.42 3.28
C SER A 246 -17.09 -22.58 4.71
N ASP A 247 -16.80 -21.46 5.38
CA ASP A 247 -16.33 -21.38 6.77
C ASP A 247 -17.39 -20.88 7.77
N LEU A 248 -18.63 -20.55 7.36
CA LEU A 248 -19.57 -19.76 8.19
C LEU A 248 -20.96 -20.38 8.44
N ASN A 249 -21.21 -21.64 8.05
CA ASN A 249 -22.36 -22.45 8.52
C ASN A 249 -23.77 -21.80 8.49
N GLU A 250 -24.07 -20.87 7.57
CA GLU A 250 -25.41 -20.30 7.42
C GLU A 250 -25.91 -20.31 5.96
N SER A 251 -27.22 -20.54 5.79
CA SER A 251 -27.92 -20.49 4.51
C SER A 251 -28.53 -19.10 4.25
N PRO A 252 -28.37 -18.52 3.05
CA PRO A 252 -28.97 -17.22 2.71
C PRO A 252 -30.50 -17.26 2.73
N ARG A 253 -31.13 -16.19 3.22
CA ARG A 253 -32.59 -16.15 3.41
C ARG A 253 -33.39 -15.90 2.12
N PHE A 254 -32.87 -15.17 1.14
CA PHE A 254 -33.49 -15.01 -0.19
C PHE A 254 -32.45 -14.47 -1.17
N VAL A 255 -32.38 -15.03 -2.41
CA VAL A 255 -31.57 -14.40 -3.44
C VAL A 255 -32.17 -14.51 -4.84
N HIS A 256 -32.30 -13.35 -5.51
CA HIS A 256 -32.51 -13.30 -6.95
C HIS A 256 -31.20 -13.58 -7.70
N LYS A 257 -31.30 -14.08 -8.93
CA LYS A 257 -30.14 -14.32 -9.79
C LYS A 257 -29.37 -13.01 -10.02
N GLY A 258 -28.05 -13.07 -9.89
CA GLY A 258 -27.17 -11.92 -10.14
C GLY A 258 -26.95 -11.00 -8.94
N ILE A 259 -26.00 -10.09 -9.11
CA ILE A 259 -25.67 -9.03 -8.15
C ILE A 259 -26.03 -7.67 -8.79
N PRO A 260 -26.54 -6.68 -8.02
CA PRO A 260 -27.00 -5.42 -8.58
C PRO A 260 -25.85 -4.58 -9.15
N GLN A 261 -26.02 -4.03 -10.35
CA GLN A 261 -25.04 -3.14 -10.97
C GLN A 261 -25.13 -1.74 -10.34
N GLY A 262 -23.98 -1.12 -10.06
CA GLY A 262 -23.91 0.24 -9.51
C GLY A 262 -23.88 0.32 -7.98
N GLU A 263 -24.07 -0.80 -7.27
CA GLU A 263 -23.91 -0.85 -5.81
C GLU A 263 -22.43 -0.91 -5.38
N VAL A 264 -22.17 -0.47 -4.15
CA VAL A 264 -20.80 -0.27 -3.66
C VAL A 264 -20.07 -1.60 -3.47
N LEU A 265 -20.80 -2.63 -3.04
CA LEU A 265 -20.24 -3.95 -2.72
C LEU A 265 -20.11 -4.86 -3.95
N SER A 266 -20.94 -4.65 -4.98
CA SER A 266 -21.06 -5.54 -6.14
C SER A 266 -19.75 -5.82 -6.88
N PRO A 267 -18.87 -4.83 -7.16
CA PRO A 267 -17.60 -5.10 -7.83
C PRO A 267 -16.68 -6.05 -7.04
N LEU A 268 -16.68 -5.94 -5.71
CA LEU A 268 -15.87 -6.80 -4.84
C LEU A 268 -16.42 -8.23 -4.80
N LEU A 269 -17.74 -8.38 -4.68
CA LEU A 269 -18.42 -9.68 -4.73
C LEU A 269 -18.19 -10.39 -6.07
N TYR A 270 -18.26 -9.64 -7.18
CA TYR A 270 -17.99 -10.19 -8.51
C TYR A 270 -16.54 -10.68 -8.64
N ILE A 271 -15.58 -9.93 -8.09
CA ILE A 271 -14.17 -10.32 -8.11
C ILE A 271 -13.95 -11.62 -7.35
N LEU A 272 -14.59 -11.78 -6.19
CA LEU A 272 -14.55 -13.01 -5.40
C LEU A 272 -15.12 -14.19 -6.18
N TYR A 273 -16.30 -14.01 -6.80
CA TYR A 273 -16.93 -15.03 -7.63
C TYR A 273 -15.99 -15.58 -8.72
N VAL A 274 -15.26 -14.67 -9.39
CA VAL A 274 -14.35 -15.02 -10.50
C VAL A 274 -12.99 -15.55 -10.00
N ALA A 275 -12.62 -15.29 -8.74
CA ALA A 275 -11.31 -15.68 -8.18
C ALA A 275 -11.07 -17.20 -8.30
N ASN A 276 -12.10 -18.01 -8.08
CA ASN A 276 -11.99 -19.46 -8.18
C ASN A 276 -11.76 -19.96 -9.60
N ILE A 277 -12.35 -19.32 -10.61
CA ILE A 277 -12.10 -19.65 -12.03
C ILE A 277 -10.60 -19.48 -12.33
N LEU A 278 -10.02 -18.36 -11.88
CA LEU A 278 -8.60 -18.08 -12.04
C LEU A 278 -7.72 -19.09 -11.29
N SER A 279 -8.11 -19.46 -10.06
CA SER A 279 -7.37 -20.45 -9.27
C SER A 279 -7.38 -21.85 -9.93
N GLY A 280 -8.52 -22.27 -10.48
CA GLY A 280 -8.70 -23.56 -11.13
C GLY A 280 -7.91 -23.68 -12.43
N LEU A 281 -7.85 -22.60 -13.21
CA LEU A 281 -7.07 -22.58 -14.45
C LEU A 281 -5.55 -22.61 -14.19
N LYS A 282 -5.10 -22.07 -13.06
CA LYS A 282 -3.69 -22.11 -12.63
C LYS A 282 -3.23 -23.54 -12.27
N LYS A 283 -4.13 -24.39 -11.78
CA LYS A 283 -3.83 -25.81 -11.46
C LYS A 283 -3.60 -26.68 -12.70
N ARG A 284 -4.13 -26.28 -13.87
CA ARG A 284 -4.14 -27.10 -15.09
C ARG A 284 -3.13 -26.66 -16.15
N SER A 285 -2.35 -25.61 -15.92
CA SER A 285 -1.44 -25.08 -16.95
C SER A 285 -0.25 -24.32 -16.36
N THR A 286 0.93 -24.50 -16.95
CA THR A 286 2.19 -23.95 -16.45
C THR A 286 2.46 -22.51 -16.89
N GLU A 287 1.81 -22.01 -17.96
CA GLU A 287 2.10 -20.67 -18.50
C GLU A 287 0.87 -19.89 -19.04
N ILE A 288 -0.35 -20.13 -18.55
CA ILE A 288 -1.51 -19.34 -19.00
C ILE A 288 -1.59 -18.01 -18.24
N LEU A 289 -1.43 -16.91 -18.99
CA LEU A 289 -1.72 -15.56 -18.55
C LEU A 289 -3.23 -15.34 -18.63
N ILE A 290 -3.93 -15.54 -17.53
CA ILE A 290 -5.36 -15.23 -17.48
C ILE A 290 -5.51 -13.84 -16.90
N ASN A 291 -5.57 -12.87 -17.79
CA ASN A 291 -6.08 -11.55 -17.49
C ASN A 291 -7.58 -11.58 -17.77
N ILE A 292 -8.40 -11.89 -16.76
CA ILE A 292 -9.82 -11.51 -16.84
C ILE A 292 -9.85 -10.02 -16.54
N SER A 293 -9.68 -9.20 -17.58
CA SER A 293 -10.22 -7.85 -17.55
C SER A 293 -11.73 -8.00 -17.54
N ILE A 294 -12.32 -7.95 -16.35
CA ILE A 294 -13.76 -7.82 -16.19
C ILE A 294 -14.09 -6.42 -16.69
N ILE A 295 -14.35 -6.34 -17.99
CA ILE A 295 -14.95 -5.19 -18.61
C ILE A 295 -16.44 -5.47 -18.43
N SER A 296 -17.08 -4.84 -17.44
CA SER A 296 -18.54 -4.83 -17.37
C SER A 296 -19.08 -4.42 -18.74
N SER A 297 -20.23 -4.93 -19.17
CA SER A 297 -20.81 -4.59 -20.49
C SER A 297 -21.00 -3.08 -20.70
N GLU A 298 -21.13 -2.30 -19.64
CA GLU A 298 -21.06 -0.84 -19.69
C GLU A 298 -19.66 -0.31 -20.04
N SER A 299 -18.60 -0.98 -19.61
CA SER A 299 -17.23 -0.63 -19.97
C SER A 299 -16.75 -1.19 -21.33
N ALA A 300 -17.50 -2.12 -21.94
CA ALA A 300 -17.32 -2.47 -23.35
C ALA A 300 -17.90 -1.38 -24.25
N ARG A 301 -19.01 -0.76 -23.81
CA ARG A 301 -19.41 0.56 -24.29
C ARG A 301 -18.41 1.64 -23.88
N PHE A 302 -17.72 1.59 -22.73
CA PHE A 302 -16.59 2.51 -22.48
C PHE A 302 -15.44 2.34 -23.48
N LEU A 303 -15.12 1.16 -24.03
CA LEU A 303 -14.11 1.11 -25.10
C LEU A 303 -14.55 1.85 -26.38
N GLY A 304 -15.86 2.01 -26.59
CA GLY A 304 -16.46 2.84 -27.64
C GLY A 304 -16.81 4.29 -27.24
N ILE A 305 -17.09 4.56 -25.97
CA ILE A 305 -17.54 5.85 -25.39
C ILE A 305 -16.36 6.61 -24.76
N ILE A 306 -15.24 5.95 -24.45
CA ILE A 306 -13.94 6.61 -24.13
C ILE A 306 -13.37 7.33 -25.37
N PHE A 307 -13.97 7.15 -26.55
CA PHE A 307 -13.71 8.06 -27.67
C PHE A 307 -14.26 9.48 -27.44
N ASP A 308 -15.15 9.69 -26.44
CA ASP A 308 -15.97 10.91 -26.35
C ASP A 308 -15.82 11.76 -25.07
N TYR A 309 -14.93 11.41 -24.11
CA TYR A 309 -14.74 12.25 -22.90
C TYR A 309 -13.29 12.68 -22.62
N ASN A 310 -13.13 13.99 -22.52
CA ASN A 310 -11.90 14.79 -22.57
C ASN A 310 -11.03 14.70 -21.31
N ILE A 311 -10.33 13.58 -21.12
CA ILE A 311 -8.95 13.56 -20.58
C ILE A 311 -8.13 12.65 -21.50
N SER A 312 -7.08 13.20 -22.12
CA SER A 312 -6.50 12.79 -23.40
C SER A 312 -6.28 11.28 -23.59
N ILE A 313 -7.08 10.69 -24.49
CA ILE A 313 -6.92 9.34 -25.08
C ILE A 313 -5.46 9.01 -25.42
N ILE A 314 -4.68 10.02 -25.82
CA ILE A 314 -3.24 9.90 -26.11
C ILE A 314 -2.44 9.45 -24.89
N ASP A 315 -2.73 9.97 -23.70
CA ASP A 315 -1.93 9.74 -22.50
C ASP A 315 -2.23 8.37 -21.87
N TYR A 316 -3.45 7.87 -22.03
CA TYR A 316 -3.84 6.54 -21.55
C TYR A 316 -3.18 5.45 -22.40
N GLY A 317 -2.35 4.60 -21.77
CA GLY A 317 -1.62 3.56 -22.49
C GLY A 317 -0.46 4.07 -23.35
N SER A 318 -0.22 5.39 -23.43
CA SER A 318 0.93 6.01 -24.11
C SER A 318 2.25 5.31 -23.79
N CYS A 319 2.44 5.00 -22.51
CA CYS A 319 3.63 4.37 -21.98
C CYS A 319 3.91 2.99 -22.60
N ILE A 320 2.86 2.28 -22.99
CA ILE A 320 2.87 0.89 -23.48
C ILE A 320 2.94 0.88 -25.01
N TYR A 321 2.14 1.72 -25.67
CA TYR A 321 1.96 1.67 -27.13
C TYR A 321 2.91 2.59 -27.91
N ILE A 322 3.42 3.67 -27.32
CA ILE A 322 4.24 4.64 -28.06
C ILE A 322 5.71 4.20 -28.12
N ASN A 323 6.17 3.94 -29.35
CA ASN A 323 7.59 3.80 -29.67
C ASN A 323 8.23 5.16 -29.92
N LYS A 324 9.50 5.30 -29.52
CA LYS A 324 10.26 6.58 -29.47
C LYS A 324 10.53 7.27 -30.83
N ASN A 325 10.01 6.75 -31.95
CA ASN A 325 10.40 7.19 -33.29
C ASN A 325 9.27 8.02 -33.96
N SER A 326 8.73 7.55 -35.08
CA SER A 326 7.88 8.33 -36.00
C SER A 326 6.50 8.70 -35.47
N THR A 327 5.89 7.85 -34.65
CA THR A 327 4.52 8.09 -34.13
C THR A 327 4.49 9.26 -33.16
N LEU A 328 5.50 9.36 -32.28
CA LEU A 328 5.59 10.43 -31.29
C LEU A 328 5.83 11.78 -31.95
N GLU A 329 6.68 11.85 -32.98
CA GLU A 329 6.90 13.06 -33.76
C GLU A 329 5.64 13.52 -34.50
N LYS A 330 4.85 12.58 -35.05
CA LYS A 330 3.56 12.89 -35.68
C LYS A 330 2.57 13.47 -34.65
N LEU A 331 2.47 12.87 -33.48
CA LEU A 331 1.60 13.34 -32.41
C LEU A 331 2.03 14.72 -31.88
N GLU A 332 3.32 14.97 -31.72
CA GLU A 332 3.82 16.28 -31.29
C GLU A 332 3.62 17.35 -32.37
N LYS A 333 3.67 17.02 -33.67
CA LYS A 333 3.28 17.95 -34.74
C LYS A 333 1.81 18.36 -34.62
N ILE A 334 0.93 17.40 -34.36
CA ILE A 334 -0.51 17.65 -34.13
C ILE A 334 -0.70 18.51 -32.88
N GLN A 335 0.00 18.20 -31.79
CA GLN A 335 -0.03 18.97 -30.54
C GLN A 335 0.33 20.44 -30.80
N HIS A 336 1.44 20.71 -31.51
CA HIS A 336 1.84 22.08 -31.83
C HIS A 336 0.83 22.79 -32.73
N SER A 337 0.24 22.10 -33.70
CA SER A 337 -0.80 22.67 -34.56
C SER A 337 -2.05 23.06 -33.74
N ALA A 338 -2.48 22.19 -32.83
CA ALA A 338 -3.62 22.44 -31.96
C ALA A 338 -3.38 23.62 -31.01
N MET A 339 -2.19 23.69 -30.39
CA MET A 339 -1.84 24.83 -29.52
C MET A 339 -1.83 26.15 -30.28
N ARG A 340 -1.33 26.17 -31.53
CA ARG A 340 -1.31 27.39 -32.34
C ARG A 340 -2.71 27.87 -32.64
N LEU A 341 -3.60 26.97 -33.04
CA LEU A 341 -5.00 27.30 -33.29
C LEU A 341 -5.67 27.82 -32.01
N ALA A 342 -5.48 27.14 -30.89
CA ALA A 342 -6.10 27.52 -29.61
C ALA A 342 -5.60 28.87 -29.07
N LEU A 343 -4.32 29.20 -29.27
CA LEU A 343 -3.70 30.44 -28.78
C LEU A 343 -3.63 31.55 -29.84
N GLY A 344 -4.14 31.33 -31.06
CA GLY A 344 -4.12 32.31 -32.14
C GLY A 344 -2.74 32.61 -32.73
N TYR A 345 -1.77 31.69 -32.60
CA TYR A 345 -0.42 31.89 -33.13
C TYR A 345 -0.32 31.58 -34.63
N ARG A 346 0.49 32.37 -35.34
CA ARG A 346 0.86 32.11 -36.73
C ARG A 346 1.64 30.79 -36.84
N ASN A 347 1.56 30.14 -38.01
CA ASN A 347 2.32 28.91 -38.29
C ASN A 347 3.84 29.11 -38.17
N SER A 348 4.34 30.32 -38.41
CA SER A 348 5.75 30.69 -38.31
C SER A 348 6.27 30.91 -36.90
N THR A 349 5.42 31.05 -35.88
CA THR A 349 5.87 31.28 -34.50
C THR A 349 6.75 30.12 -34.03
N LEU A 350 7.83 30.36 -33.28
CA LEU A 350 8.71 29.28 -32.86
C LEU A 350 8.02 28.32 -31.87
N ARG A 351 8.34 27.02 -31.95
CA ARG A 351 7.69 25.95 -31.15
C ARG A 351 7.89 26.13 -29.64
N ASN A 352 9.09 26.54 -29.22
CA ASN A 352 9.41 26.80 -27.82
C ASN A 352 8.57 27.93 -27.21
N VAL A 353 8.26 28.98 -27.99
CA VAL A 353 7.39 30.08 -27.54
C VAL A 353 5.97 29.58 -27.30
N VAL A 354 5.40 28.83 -28.27
CA VAL A 354 4.05 28.25 -28.14
C VAL A 354 3.95 27.31 -26.94
N LEU A 355 4.98 26.50 -26.68
CA LEU A 355 5.04 25.60 -25.52
C LEU A 355 5.11 26.37 -24.19
N CYS A 356 5.92 27.42 -24.12
CA CYS A 356 6.05 28.24 -22.91
C CYS A 356 4.72 28.91 -22.54
N GLU A 357 4.05 29.50 -23.53
CA GLU A 357 2.79 30.23 -23.35
C GLU A 357 1.62 29.28 -23.05
N SER A 358 1.55 28.13 -23.72
CA SER A 358 0.51 27.12 -23.46
C SER A 358 0.63 26.46 -22.07
N LYS A 359 1.81 26.54 -21.43
CA LYS A 359 2.15 25.78 -20.20
C LYS A 359 1.90 24.26 -20.34
N LEU A 360 1.84 23.74 -21.57
CA LEU A 360 1.59 22.33 -21.85
C LEU A 360 2.91 21.61 -22.17
N PRO A 361 3.31 20.60 -21.38
CA PRO A 361 4.50 19.81 -21.69
C PRO A 361 4.29 18.95 -22.95
N LEU A 362 5.39 18.57 -23.59
CA LEU A 362 5.38 17.70 -24.76
C LEU A 362 4.77 16.33 -24.43
N ILE A 363 4.07 15.72 -25.39
CA ILE A 363 3.51 14.36 -25.24
C ILE A 363 4.59 13.36 -24.80
N SER A 364 5.82 13.48 -25.32
CA SER A 364 6.95 12.65 -24.91
C SER A 364 7.27 12.76 -23.40
N GLN A 365 7.32 13.99 -22.89
CA GLN A 365 7.59 14.27 -21.48
C GLN A 365 6.46 13.78 -20.58
N ARG A 366 5.20 14.03 -20.96
CA ARG A 366 4.01 13.53 -20.25
C ARG A 366 4.00 12.01 -20.18
N THR A 367 4.23 11.34 -21.32
CA THR A 367 4.29 9.88 -21.42
C THR A 367 5.37 9.30 -20.50
N ILE A 368 6.58 9.88 -20.49
CA ILE A 368 7.67 9.43 -19.61
C ILE A 368 7.29 9.64 -18.14
N GLN A 369 6.68 10.76 -17.79
CA GLN A 369 6.29 11.07 -16.42
C GLN A 369 5.20 10.11 -15.92
N LEU A 370 4.15 9.89 -16.72
CA LEU A 370 3.09 8.94 -16.44
C LEU A 370 3.65 7.51 -16.30
N CYS A 371 4.56 7.11 -17.19
CA CYS A 371 5.21 5.81 -17.14
C CYS A 371 5.99 5.62 -15.84
N LYS A 372 6.78 6.62 -15.44
CA LYS A 372 7.53 6.58 -14.18
C LYS A 372 6.61 6.49 -12.97
N ARG A 373 5.56 7.31 -12.91
CA ARG A 373 4.57 7.28 -11.83
C ARG A 373 3.90 5.92 -11.72
N PHE A 374 3.48 5.36 -12.85
CA PHE A 374 2.89 4.03 -12.93
C PHE A 374 3.87 2.95 -12.43
N ILE A 375 5.11 2.90 -12.94
CA ILE A 375 6.10 1.90 -12.53
C ILE A 375 6.40 2.01 -11.03
N ILE A 376 6.55 3.23 -10.48
CA ILE A 376 6.78 3.43 -9.05
C ILE A 376 5.60 2.88 -8.24
N LYS A 377 4.37 3.19 -8.64
CA LYS A 377 3.16 2.68 -8.00
C LYS A 377 3.11 1.14 -8.07
N SER A 378 3.34 0.54 -9.23
CA SER A 378 3.35 -0.92 -9.37
C SER A 378 4.44 -1.55 -8.49
N LEU A 379 5.67 -1.04 -8.53
CA LEU A 379 6.80 -1.54 -7.72
C LEU A 379 6.56 -1.41 -6.21
N SER A 380 5.79 -0.42 -5.78
CA SER A 380 5.42 -0.26 -4.37
C SER A 380 4.57 -1.43 -3.87
N ASN A 381 3.73 -2.03 -4.73
CA ASN A 381 2.97 -3.23 -4.43
C ASN A 381 3.81 -4.49 -4.71
N LYS A 382 4.47 -5.02 -3.67
CA LYS A 382 5.37 -6.18 -3.76
C LYS A 382 4.68 -7.46 -4.24
N ASN A 383 3.40 -7.64 -3.91
CA ASN A 383 2.63 -8.85 -4.20
C ASN A 383 1.94 -8.82 -5.56
N SER A 384 2.11 -7.76 -6.36
CA SER A 384 1.48 -7.65 -7.68
C SER A 384 2.17 -8.52 -8.73
N SER A 385 1.38 -9.10 -9.65
CA SER A 385 1.92 -9.80 -10.83
C SER A 385 2.79 -8.87 -11.69
N THR A 386 2.41 -7.59 -11.81
CA THR A 386 3.18 -6.58 -12.55
C THR A 386 4.58 -6.40 -11.99
N THR A 387 4.72 -6.34 -10.66
CA THR A 387 6.03 -6.24 -10.00
C THR A 387 6.91 -7.45 -10.31
N HIS A 388 6.33 -8.64 -10.35
CA HIS A 388 7.06 -9.86 -10.74
C HIS A 388 7.50 -9.80 -12.20
N SER A 389 6.61 -9.41 -13.13
CA SER A 389 6.93 -9.24 -14.55
C SER A 389 8.03 -8.18 -14.77
N ILE A 390 7.97 -7.04 -14.07
CA ILE A 390 9.01 -6.00 -14.13
C ILE A 390 10.36 -6.52 -13.61
N LYS A 391 10.36 -7.25 -12.48
CA LYS A 391 11.58 -7.85 -11.92
C LYS A 391 12.16 -8.92 -12.85
N SER A 392 11.32 -9.80 -13.41
CA SER A 392 11.74 -10.82 -14.39
C SER A 392 12.40 -10.15 -15.59
N PHE A 393 11.75 -9.15 -16.17
CA PHE A 393 12.26 -8.38 -17.30
C PHE A 393 13.63 -7.74 -17.03
N VAL A 394 13.83 -7.18 -15.83
CA VAL A 394 15.13 -6.59 -15.45
C VAL A 394 16.21 -7.66 -15.29
N ASN A 395 15.85 -8.83 -14.75
CA ASN A 395 16.79 -9.93 -14.57
C ASN A 395 17.17 -10.57 -15.92
N SER A 396 16.22 -10.76 -16.84
CA SER A 396 16.48 -11.32 -18.17
C SER A 396 17.35 -10.39 -19.03
N ARG A 397 17.12 -9.06 -18.98
CA ARG A 397 17.95 -8.09 -19.71
C ARG A 397 19.38 -7.92 -19.20
N LYS A 398 19.70 -8.30 -17.95
CA LYS A 398 21.11 -8.32 -17.52
C LYS A 398 21.96 -9.29 -18.35
N LYS A 399 21.34 -10.29 -19.00
CA LYS A 399 22.01 -11.27 -19.88
C LYS A 399 22.12 -10.82 -21.36
N LEU A 400 21.40 -9.78 -21.79
CA LEU A 400 21.34 -9.35 -23.19
C LEU A 400 21.76 -7.88 -23.33
N LYS A 401 23.07 -7.63 -23.45
CA LYS A 401 23.66 -6.29 -23.65
C LYS A 401 23.36 -5.67 -25.03
N THR A 402 22.58 -6.30 -25.90
CA THR A 402 22.61 -6.03 -27.35
C THR A 402 21.24 -6.00 -28.03
N GLN A 403 20.20 -5.43 -27.41
CA GLN A 403 18.98 -5.09 -28.17
C GLN A 403 18.57 -3.62 -27.98
N LYS A 404 18.75 -2.85 -29.06
CA LYS A 404 18.12 -1.54 -29.31
C LYS A 404 16.59 -1.73 -29.31
N ASN A 405 15.96 -1.79 -28.13
CA ASN A 405 14.51 -1.86 -28.04
C ASN A 405 13.92 -0.53 -27.52
N THR A 406 13.00 0.01 -28.34
CA THR A 406 12.60 1.40 -28.55
C THR A 406 11.36 1.87 -27.78
N LYS A 407 10.75 1.00 -26.96
CA LYS A 407 9.56 1.30 -26.15
C LYS A 407 9.91 2.17 -24.94
N ILE A 408 9.11 3.20 -24.67
CA ILE A 408 9.29 4.11 -23.53
C ILE A 408 9.21 3.35 -22.20
N LEU A 409 8.31 2.36 -22.09
CA LEU A 409 8.16 1.47 -20.93
C LEU A 409 9.49 0.85 -20.48
N HIS A 410 10.21 0.21 -21.41
CA HIS A 410 11.45 -0.48 -21.12
C HIS A 410 12.53 0.46 -20.56
N GLN A 411 12.65 1.65 -21.16
CA GLN A 411 13.61 2.65 -20.71
C GLN A 411 13.27 3.13 -19.29
N CYS A 412 12.00 3.40 -19.02
CA CYS A 412 11.56 3.84 -17.69
C CYS A 412 11.80 2.76 -16.63
N ILE A 413 11.53 1.49 -16.95
CA ILE A 413 11.81 0.36 -16.04
C ILE A 413 13.30 0.30 -15.69
N LEU A 414 14.19 0.32 -16.68
CA LEU A 414 15.64 0.25 -16.47
C LEU A 414 16.17 1.48 -15.71
N ASN A 415 15.69 2.67 -16.04
CA ASN A 415 16.08 3.91 -15.38
C ASN A 415 15.69 3.95 -13.89
N LEU A 416 14.53 3.39 -13.53
CA LEU A 416 14.04 3.40 -12.15
C LEU A 416 14.66 2.27 -11.30
N THR A 417 14.83 1.08 -11.90
CA THR A 417 15.39 -0.07 -11.17
C THR A 417 16.89 0.06 -10.92
N SER A 418 17.65 0.66 -11.84
CA SER A 418 19.08 0.99 -11.63
C SER A 418 19.33 1.95 -10.46
N ARG A 419 18.33 2.76 -10.09
CA ARG A 419 18.41 3.75 -8.99
C ARG A 419 18.00 3.20 -7.62
N ASN A 420 17.78 1.88 -7.46
CA ASN A 420 17.29 1.24 -6.23
C ASN A 420 15.92 1.76 -5.74
N VAL A 421 15.07 2.29 -6.63
CA VAL A 421 13.75 2.83 -6.28
C VAL A 421 12.77 1.75 -5.78
N TYR A 422 13.00 0.48 -6.11
CA TYR A 422 12.21 -0.66 -5.62
C TYR A 422 12.32 -0.92 -4.09
N LYS A 423 13.13 -0.13 -3.37
CA LYS A 423 13.22 -0.14 -1.90
C LYS A 423 12.15 0.72 -1.21
N ILE A 424 11.32 1.44 -1.97
CA ILE A 424 10.18 2.17 -1.41
C ILE A 424 9.12 1.13 -1.01
N THR A 425 8.94 0.95 0.29
CA THR A 425 7.89 0.12 0.87
C THR A 425 6.63 0.96 1.01
N THR A 426 5.54 0.53 0.39
CA THR A 426 4.19 0.94 0.80
C THR A 426 3.57 -0.25 1.51
N GLU A 427 2.93 -0.01 2.65
CA GLU A 427 2.13 -1.03 3.31
C GLU A 427 0.91 -1.30 2.45
N SER A 428 0.72 -2.56 2.04
CA SER A 428 -0.41 -2.99 1.22
C SER A 428 -1.71 -3.07 2.02
N ASN A 429 -1.61 -3.03 3.35
CA ASN A 429 -2.70 -3.31 4.25
C ASN A 429 -3.19 -2.00 4.86
N PHE A 430 -4.50 -1.90 5.10
CA PHE A 430 -5.04 -0.84 5.94
C PHE A 430 -4.52 -1.06 7.36
N ASN A 431 -3.59 -0.23 7.82
CA ASN A 431 -3.09 -0.27 9.20
C ASN A 431 -4.21 -0.10 10.23
N LEU A 432 -5.34 0.48 9.83
CA LEU A 432 -6.53 0.65 10.64
C LEU A 432 -6.99 -0.66 11.30
N TYR A 433 -6.88 -1.78 10.58
CA TYR A 433 -7.37 -3.09 11.03
C TYR A 433 -6.26 -3.99 11.57
N THR A 434 -5.01 -3.50 11.56
CA THR A 434 -3.86 -4.29 12.03
C THR A 434 -3.66 -4.21 13.54
N ASN A 435 -4.12 -3.13 14.17
CA ASN A 435 -4.00 -2.89 15.59
C ASN A 435 -5.36 -2.47 16.14
N ASP A 436 -5.58 -2.73 17.43
CA ASP A 436 -6.79 -2.29 18.12
C ASP A 436 -6.96 -0.76 18.02
N TYR A 437 -8.21 -0.28 17.94
CA TYR A 437 -8.51 1.16 17.81
C TYR A 437 -7.86 1.96 18.94
N HIS A 438 -7.89 1.47 20.19
CA HIS A 438 -7.26 2.15 21.31
C HIS A 438 -5.75 2.31 21.08
N THR A 439 -5.08 1.36 20.42
CA THR A 439 -3.64 1.46 20.11
C THR A 439 -3.34 2.65 19.19
N LEU A 440 -4.22 2.95 18.23
CA LEU A 440 -4.03 4.04 17.27
C LEU A 440 -4.28 5.44 17.86
N ILE A 441 -5.13 5.54 18.88
CA ILE A 441 -5.48 6.81 19.53
C ILE A 441 -4.78 7.03 20.87
N THR A 442 -4.10 6.02 21.40
CA THR A 442 -3.37 6.14 22.66
C THR A 442 -2.22 7.13 22.46
N SER A 443 -2.33 8.30 23.07
CA SER A 443 -1.22 9.22 23.18
C SER A 443 -0.19 8.60 24.11
N ILE A 444 0.99 8.31 23.59
CA ILE A 444 2.13 7.96 24.43
C ILE A 444 2.50 9.25 25.19
N PRO A 445 2.50 9.25 26.54
CA PRO A 445 2.91 10.43 27.29
C PRO A 445 4.39 10.71 27.02
N ILE A 446 4.66 11.76 26.23
CA ILE A 446 6.03 12.16 25.89
C ILE A 446 6.54 13.14 26.93
N ASN A 447 7.49 12.72 27.76
CA ASN A 447 8.16 13.62 28.69
C ASN A 447 9.46 14.17 28.08
N THR A 448 9.36 15.29 27.36
CA THR A 448 10.52 16.00 26.80
C THR A 448 11.31 16.80 27.85
N SER A 449 10.76 16.96 29.06
CA SER A 449 11.34 17.78 30.14
C SER A 449 12.20 16.99 31.12
N PHE A 450 12.18 15.65 31.08
CA PHE A 450 12.94 14.81 32.00
C PHE A 450 14.45 15.05 31.87
N ALA A 451 14.98 15.04 30.64
CA ALA A 451 16.40 15.21 30.38
C ALA A 451 16.92 16.64 30.65
N SER A 452 16.05 17.66 30.67
CA SER A 452 16.49 19.04 30.90
C SER A 452 16.83 19.31 32.37
N LYS A 453 16.25 18.54 33.30
CA LYS A 453 16.47 18.68 34.75
C LYS A 453 17.91 18.35 35.18
N PHE A 454 18.54 17.39 34.50
CA PHE A 454 19.84 16.84 34.89
C PHE A 454 20.96 17.18 33.88
N LYS A 455 20.68 18.08 32.93
CA LYS A 455 21.62 18.44 31.85
C LYS A 455 22.90 19.11 32.36
N LYS A 456 22.88 19.64 33.58
CA LYS A 456 24.02 20.30 34.26
C LYS A 456 24.69 19.42 35.31
N ASP A 457 24.18 18.21 35.54
CA ASP A 457 24.76 17.31 36.54
C ASP A 457 26.07 16.69 36.06
N LEU A 458 26.90 16.29 37.03
CA LEU A 458 28.24 15.75 36.80
C LEU A 458 28.21 14.40 36.06
N ASP A 459 27.16 13.60 36.24
CA ASP A 459 26.98 12.32 35.54
C ASP A 459 25.48 12.03 35.22
N PRO A 460 24.95 12.59 34.13
CA PRO A 460 23.56 12.41 33.72
C PRO A 460 23.22 10.96 33.33
N ASN A 461 24.22 10.19 32.88
CA ASN A 461 24.00 8.81 32.43
C ASN A 461 23.67 7.89 33.60
N LYS A 462 24.30 8.11 34.75
CA LYS A 462 24.00 7.35 35.97
C LYS A 462 22.55 7.57 36.42
N ILE A 463 22.09 8.83 36.44
CA ILE A 463 20.71 9.20 36.81
C ILE A 463 19.69 8.53 35.88
N ILE A 464 19.97 8.53 34.57
CA ILE A 464 19.10 7.88 33.57
C ILE A 464 19.06 6.36 33.79
N ASN A 465 20.21 5.72 34.00
CA ASN A 465 20.29 4.29 34.25
C ASN A 465 19.57 3.88 35.54
N ASP A 466 19.75 4.63 36.63
CA ASP A 466 19.08 4.39 37.91
C ASP A 466 17.55 4.49 37.73
N TYR A 467 17.06 5.49 36.98
CA TYR A 467 15.64 5.65 36.66
C TYR A 467 15.08 4.49 35.83
N ILE A 468 15.85 4.02 34.82
CA ILE A 468 15.49 2.86 33.98
C ILE A 468 15.38 1.59 34.83
N ILE A 469 16.31 1.38 35.75
CA ILE A 469 16.32 0.21 36.66
C ILE A 469 15.13 0.28 37.61
N GLU A 470 14.94 1.42 38.28
CA GLU A 470 13.86 1.64 39.24
C GLU A 470 12.47 1.40 38.63
N HIS A 471 12.26 1.85 37.40
CA HIS A 471 10.96 1.73 36.70
C HIS A 471 10.86 0.47 35.83
N ASN A 472 11.85 -0.42 35.89
CA ASN A 472 11.94 -1.61 35.04
C ASN A 472 11.72 -1.33 33.54
N ALA A 473 12.21 -0.19 33.06
CA ALA A 473 11.96 0.30 31.71
C ALA A 473 12.89 -0.35 30.67
N LEU A 474 12.45 -0.37 29.40
CA LEU A 474 13.28 -0.68 28.25
C LEU A 474 13.95 0.58 27.71
N ASP A 475 15.24 0.47 27.42
CA ASP A 475 16.10 1.55 26.96
C ASP A 475 16.46 1.34 25.48
N PHE A 476 15.93 2.22 24.63
CA PHE A 476 16.23 2.23 23.20
C PHE A 476 17.13 3.41 22.88
N TYR A 477 18.35 3.12 22.44
CA TYR A 477 19.30 4.11 21.94
C TYR A 477 19.13 4.24 20.42
N THR A 478 18.75 5.44 19.98
CA THR A 478 18.53 5.75 18.56
C THR A 478 19.39 6.93 18.14
N ASP A 479 20.59 6.66 17.63
CA ASP A 479 21.38 7.61 16.85
C ASP A 479 22.47 6.83 16.11
N GLY A 480 22.91 7.31 14.95
CA GLY A 480 23.94 6.65 14.14
C GLY A 480 25.35 6.84 14.72
N SER A 481 25.72 6.14 15.78
CA SER A 481 27.11 6.17 16.30
C SER A 481 28.08 5.49 15.33
N LYS A 482 29.16 6.18 14.94
CA LYS A 482 30.22 5.66 14.05
C LYS A 482 30.72 4.29 14.53
N VAL A 483 30.62 3.26 13.69
CA VAL A 483 31.29 1.98 13.96
C VAL A 483 32.77 2.15 13.64
N LEU A 484 33.65 1.87 14.61
CA LEU A 484 35.11 2.03 14.55
C LEU A 484 35.78 1.46 13.28
N ARG A 485 35.15 0.49 12.62
CA ARG A 485 35.71 -0.19 11.44
C ARG A 485 35.02 0.10 10.10
N ASN A 486 33.78 0.61 10.07
CA ASN A 486 32.97 0.66 8.84
C ASN A 486 32.20 1.97 8.59
N GLY A 487 32.74 3.10 9.02
CA GLY A 487 32.21 4.42 8.66
C GLY A 487 30.87 4.77 9.33
N ALA A 488 30.28 5.90 8.90
CA ALA A 488 29.06 6.44 9.48
C ALA A 488 27.84 5.55 9.19
N VAL A 489 27.11 5.20 10.25
CA VAL A 489 25.75 4.61 10.17
C VAL A 489 24.74 5.74 10.05
N GLY A 490 23.74 5.60 9.19
CA GLY A 490 22.71 6.64 9.04
C GLY A 490 21.41 6.36 9.77
N CYS A 491 21.23 5.14 10.29
CA CYS A 491 20.29 4.85 11.37
C CYS A 491 20.84 3.68 12.18
N SER A 492 20.67 3.74 13.49
CA SER A 492 20.94 2.62 14.38
C SER A 492 19.92 2.61 15.51
N CYS A 493 19.60 1.42 15.98
CA CYS A 493 18.76 1.16 17.14
C CYS A 493 19.44 0.08 17.97
N TYR A 494 19.62 0.37 19.25
CA TYR A 494 20.24 -0.55 20.18
C TYR A 494 19.41 -0.60 21.47
N CYS A 495 19.07 -1.80 21.93
CA CYS A 495 18.45 -2.05 23.22
C CYS A 495 19.21 -3.18 23.93
N PRO A 496 20.01 -2.86 24.96
CA PRO A 496 20.81 -3.84 25.69
C PRO A 496 19.95 -4.94 26.32
N ARG A 497 18.83 -4.57 26.95
CA ARG A 497 17.98 -5.50 27.72
C ARG A 497 17.33 -6.57 26.84
N LEU A 498 17.04 -6.25 25.58
CA LEU A 498 16.48 -7.18 24.60
C LEU A 498 17.56 -7.83 23.72
N ASN A 499 18.84 -7.53 23.97
CA ASN A 499 19.96 -7.90 23.08
C ASN A 499 19.69 -7.52 21.61
N LEU A 500 19.04 -6.38 21.39
CA LEU A 500 18.62 -5.92 20.07
C LEU A 500 19.63 -4.90 19.56
N SER A 501 20.27 -5.20 18.42
CA SER A 501 21.18 -4.28 17.74
C SER A 501 20.90 -4.28 16.24
N TYR A 502 20.41 -3.16 15.74
CA TYR A 502 20.18 -2.95 14.31
C TYR A 502 20.92 -1.69 13.85
N SER A 503 21.70 -1.80 12.78
CA SER A 503 22.38 -0.66 12.19
C SER A 503 22.38 -0.72 10.67
N LYS A 504 22.25 0.44 10.03
CA LYS A 504 22.27 0.56 8.58
C LYS A 504 23.21 1.67 8.16
N ALA A 505 24.27 1.30 7.43
CA ALA A 505 25.20 2.23 6.83
C ALA A 505 24.53 3.06 5.72
N VAL A 506 24.79 4.37 5.71
CA VAL A 506 24.40 5.25 4.60
C VAL A 506 25.60 5.43 3.68
N LYS A 507 25.35 5.65 2.38
CA LYS A 507 26.40 5.96 1.41
C LYS A 507 27.22 7.16 1.92
N LYS A 508 28.55 7.10 1.78
CA LYS A 508 29.43 8.20 2.20
C LYS A 508 28.93 9.53 1.57
N PRO A 509 28.93 10.64 2.33
CA PRO A 509 28.46 11.92 1.81
C PRO A 509 29.29 12.39 0.62
N TRP A 510 28.71 13.23 -0.26
CA TRP A 510 29.36 13.68 -1.50
C TRP A 510 30.70 14.42 -1.26
N PHE A 511 30.88 15.00 -0.07
CA PHE A 511 32.11 15.69 0.34
C PHE A 511 33.12 14.78 1.06
N SER A 512 32.82 13.50 1.28
CA SER A 512 33.67 12.56 2.03
C SER A 512 35.03 12.26 1.40
N SER A 513 35.15 12.39 0.08
CA SER A 513 36.38 12.14 -0.66
C SER A 513 37.28 13.36 -0.78
N ASN A 514 36.85 14.54 -0.33
CA ASN A 514 37.57 15.79 -0.54
C ASN A 514 37.76 16.58 0.77
N ASN A 515 38.85 16.28 1.47
CA ASN A 515 39.22 16.92 2.74
C ASN A 515 39.56 18.41 2.62
N SER A 516 39.67 18.97 1.40
CA SER A 516 39.98 20.39 1.18
C SER A 516 38.77 21.33 1.25
N LEU A 517 37.54 20.79 1.34
CA LEU A 517 36.32 21.60 1.35
C LEU A 517 36.08 22.22 2.74
N LYS A 518 35.96 23.54 2.80
CA LYS A 518 35.63 24.26 4.04
C LYS A 518 34.24 23.90 4.53
N ARG A 519 34.05 23.86 5.86
CA ARG A 519 32.75 23.56 6.51
C ARG A 519 31.62 24.46 6.00
N ALA A 520 31.85 25.77 5.86
CA ALA A 520 30.85 26.72 5.36
C ALA A 520 30.33 26.33 3.97
N PHE A 521 31.23 25.96 3.05
CA PHE A 521 30.86 25.49 1.71
C PHE A 521 29.98 24.24 1.77
N ILE A 522 30.35 23.26 2.60
CA ILE A 522 29.59 22.01 2.77
C ILE A 522 28.18 22.30 3.31
N VAL A 523 28.08 23.16 4.33
CA VAL A 523 26.81 23.53 4.96
C VAL A 523 25.90 24.23 3.96
N SER A 524 26.40 25.25 3.24
CA SER A 524 25.57 25.99 2.29
C SER A 524 25.04 25.10 1.16
N ILE A 525 25.87 24.22 0.59
CA ILE A 525 25.40 23.30 -0.45
C ILE A 525 24.38 22.29 0.11
N ASN A 526 24.57 21.77 1.32
CA ASN A 526 23.59 20.86 1.92
C ASN A 526 22.25 21.56 2.23
N ARG A 527 22.31 22.82 2.72
CA ARG A 527 21.13 23.67 2.95
C ARG A 527 20.38 24.00 1.67
N SER A 528 21.10 24.32 0.59
CA SER A 528 20.52 24.46 -0.75
C SER A 528 19.82 23.19 -1.21
N ARG A 529 20.43 22.01 -0.99
CA ARG A 529 19.85 20.71 -1.41
C ARG A 529 18.62 20.32 -0.62
N SER A 530 18.57 20.66 0.66
CA SER A 530 17.43 20.36 1.53
C SER A 530 16.33 21.42 1.44
N GLY A 531 16.52 22.48 0.65
CA GLY A 531 15.59 23.60 0.59
C GLY A 531 15.56 24.47 1.85
N HIS A 532 16.51 24.29 2.78
CA HIS A 532 16.55 24.99 4.07
C HIS A 532 17.52 26.16 4.01
N TYR A 533 17.07 27.29 3.48
CA TYR A 533 17.83 28.53 3.32
C TYR A 533 16.98 29.75 3.71
N ASN A 534 17.57 30.95 3.74
CA ASN A 534 16.94 32.14 4.30
C ASN A 534 16.14 32.98 3.28
N PHE A 535 15.65 32.38 2.19
CA PHE A 535 14.81 33.08 1.23
C PHE A 535 13.33 33.01 1.63
N ALA A 536 12.55 33.98 1.17
CA ALA A 536 11.15 34.16 1.55
C ALA A 536 10.31 32.88 1.36
N GLU A 537 10.49 32.14 0.26
CA GLU A 537 9.75 30.88 0.06
C GLU A 537 10.07 29.82 1.12
N SER A 538 11.34 29.74 1.54
CA SER A 538 11.77 28.77 2.55
C SER A 538 11.29 29.17 3.95
N LEU A 539 11.30 30.47 4.26
CA LEU A 539 10.82 31.02 5.53
C LEU A 539 9.28 30.93 5.66
N ALA A 540 8.55 31.18 4.57
CA ALA A 540 7.10 31.07 4.53
C ALA A 540 6.63 29.63 4.73
N ARG A 541 7.37 28.66 4.17
CA ARG A 541 7.08 27.23 4.34
C ARG A 541 7.22 26.73 5.78
N ILE A 542 7.94 27.45 6.64
CA ILE A 542 8.10 27.15 8.06
C ILE A 542 7.41 28.19 8.96
N ASP A 543 6.45 28.93 8.39
CA ASP A 543 5.58 29.90 9.10
C ASP A 543 6.33 31.04 9.82
N ILE A 544 7.53 31.40 9.36
CA ILE A 544 8.27 32.58 9.88
C ILE A 544 7.76 33.88 9.25
N ILE A 545 7.37 33.82 7.97
CA ILE A 545 6.80 34.94 7.23
C ILE A 545 5.54 34.49 6.50
N SER A 546 4.65 35.42 6.15
CA SER A 546 3.39 35.10 5.46
C SER A 546 3.49 35.17 3.93
N ASP A 547 4.35 36.04 3.37
CA ASP A 547 4.47 36.24 1.93
C ASP A 547 5.79 35.65 1.39
N PRO A 548 5.75 34.63 0.49
CA PRO A 548 6.94 34.03 -0.09
C PRO A 548 7.53 34.83 -1.27
N LYS A 549 6.96 35.98 -1.65
CA LYS A 549 7.42 36.77 -2.81
C LYS A 549 8.84 37.29 -2.65
N CYS A 550 9.57 37.30 -3.77
CA CYS A 550 10.84 38.01 -3.89
C CYS A 550 10.61 39.52 -3.97
N LEU A 551 11.61 40.31 -3.58
CA LEU A 551 11.65 41.77 -3.73
C LEU A 551 11.44 42.27 -5.16
N CYS A 552 11.64 41.43 -6.19
CA CYS A 552 11.30 41.77 -7.56
C CYS A 552 9.78 41.73 -7.84
N ASN A 553 8.96 41.25 -6.90
CA ASN A 553 7.50 41.09 -6.97
C ASN A 553 6.94 40.19 -8.08
N LEU A 554 7.79 39.53 -8.89
CA LEU A 554 7.35 38.70 -10.00
C LEU A 554 7.11 37.23 -9.63
N TYR A 555 7.91 36.68 -8.70
CA TYR A 555 7.91 35.25 -8.35
C TYR A 555 8.19 35.04 -6.85
N SER A 556 7.98 33.80 -6.36
CA SER A 556 8.43 33.41 -5.02
C SER A 556 9.96 33.39 -4.95
N GLU A 557 10.50 33.82 -3.80
CA GLU A 557 11.94 33.87 -3.58
C GLU A 557 12.49 32.46 -3.30
N ASN A 558 12.78 31.71 -4.37
CA ASN A 558 13.55 30.48 -4.29
C ASN A 558 14.89 30.59 -5.03
N LEU A 559 15.72 29.58 -4.79
CA LEU A 559 17.08 29.51 -5.32
C LEU A 559 17.11 29.47 -6.86
N ASN A 560 16.12 28.87 -7.53
CA ASN A 560 16.02 28.90 -9.00
C ASN A 560 15.67 30.28 -9.53
N HIS A 561 14.69 30.96 -8.92
CA HIS A 561 14.33 32.31 -9.26
C HIS A 561 15.52 33.25 -9.07
N VAL A 562 16.15 33.24 -7.89
CA VAL A 562 17.31 34.06 -7.56
C VAL A 562 18.49 33.82 -8.53
N LEU A 563 18.82 32.55 -8.84
CA LEU A 563 19.98 32.19 -9.67
C LEU A 563 19.77 32.27 -11.18
N TRP A 564 18.53 32.24 -11.67
CA TRP A 564 18.29 32.19 -13.12
C TRP A 564 17.35 33.27 -13.67
N GLN A 565 16.49 33.87 -12.85
CA GLN A 565 15.35 34.68 -13.34
C GLN A 565 15.24 36.07 -12.72
N CYS A 566 15.74 36.29 -11.50
CA CYS A 566 15.54 37.54 -10.75
C CYS A 566 16.23 38.74 -11.42
N GLU A 567 15.49 39.76 -11.79
CA GLU A 567 16.04 40.94 -12.48
C GLU A 567 17.02 41.74 -11.61
N LEU A 568 16.88 41.66 -10.28
CA LEU A 568 17.74 42.36 -9.31
C LEU A 568 19.22 41.94 -9.38
N TYR A 569 19.54 40.77 -9.95
CA TYR A 569 20.88 40.18 -9.93
C TYR A 569 21.47 39.93 -11.33
N GLU A 570 20.98 40.64 -12.36
CA GLU A 570 21.38 40.40 -13.75
C GLU A 570 22.90 40.54 -13.98
N LYS A 571 23.53 41.54 -13.35
CA LYS A 571 24.97 41.81 -13.48
C LYS A 571 25.82 40.65 -12.95
N GLN A 572 25.54 40.18 -11.74
CA GLN A 572 26.23 39.05 -11.11
C GLN A 572 25.95 37.75 -11.87
N ARG A 573 24.74 37.60 -12.41
CA ARG A 573 24.31 36.42 -13.18
C ARG A 573 25.11 36.26 -14.46
N LYS A 574 25.42 37.36 -15.17
CA LYS A 574 26.24 37.32 -16.39
C LYS A 574 27.64 36.76 -16.14
N ASP A 575 28.32 37.16 -15.05
CA ASP A 575 29.62 36.59 -14.65
C ASP A 575 29.49 35.10 -14.30
N MET A 576 28.46 34.74 -13.52
CA MET A 576 28.22 33.35 -13.14
C MET A 576 27.97 32.47 -14.38
N ILE A 577 27.09 32.87 -15.30
CA ILE A 577 26.78 32.10 -16.52
C ILE A 577 28.02 31.97 -17.42
N SER A 578 28.82 33.03 -17.58
CA SER A 578 30.04 32.99 -18.39
C SER A 578 31.03 31.93 -17.91
N ASN A 579 31.30 31.86 -16.60
CA ASN A 579 32.19 30.82 -16.09
C ASN A 579 31.48 29.44 -16.01
N LEU A 580 30.13 29.42 -15.93
CA LEU A 580 29.20 28.32 -16.22
C LEU A 580 29.59 27.52 -17.46
N LEU A 581 29.60 28.27 -18.56
CA LEU A 581 29.83 27.79 -19.91
C LEU A 581 31.26 27.25 -20.08
N LYS A 582 32.25 27.87 -19.43
CA LYS A 582 33.66 27.42 -19.47
C LYS A 582 33.85 26.00 -18.92
N ILE A 583 33.03 25.59 -17.95
CA ILE A 583 33.05 24.24 -17.37
C ILE A 583 31.97 23.31 -17.97
N ARG A 584 31.43 23.66 -19.14
CA ARG A 584 30.46 22.87 -19.93
C ARG A 584 29.08 22.66 -19.27
N HIS A 585 28.63 23.60 -18.46
CA HIS A 585 27.24 23.65 -17.99
C HIS A 585 26.47 24.68 -18.85
N TYR A 586 25.48 24.21 -19.62
CA TYR A 586 24.74 25.03 -20.60
C TYR A 586 23.28 25.25 -20.18
N PRO A 587 22.71 26.45 -20.40
CA PRO A 587 21.30 26.73 -20.13
C PRO A 587 20.35 25.94 -21.06
N PRO A 588 19.11 25.64 -20.61
CA PRO A 588 18.51 26.03 -19.33
C PRO A 588 19.05 25.21 -18.16
N LEU A 589 19.52 25.90 -17.11
CA LEU A 589 20.03 25.28 -15.89
C LEU A 589 18.96 25.37 -14.80
N CYS A 590 18.80 24.27 -14.07
CA CYS A 590 17.99 24.18 -12.86
C CYS A 590 18.96 23.94 -11.70
N VAL A 591 18.80 24.62 -10.55
CA VAL A 591 19.79 24.53 -9.47
C VAL A 591 19.97 23.08 -9.00
N GLU A 592 18.88 22.32 -8.94
CA GLU A 592 18.80 20.91 -8.58
C GLU A 592 19.71 20.05 -9.47
N SER A 593 19.81 20.39 -10.75
CA SER A 593 20.70 19.67 -11.68
C SER A 593 22.18 19.86 -11.34
N VAL A 594 22.54 21.01 -10.76
CA VAL A 594 23.90 21.34 -10.34
C VAL A 594 24.21 20.77 -8.95
N ILE A 595 23.26 20.84 -8.00
CA ILE A 595 23.51 20.49 -6.59
C ILE A 595 23.18 19.02 -6.23
N ALA A 596 22.44 18.27 -7.05
CA ALA A 596 22.12 16.87 -6.77
C ALA A 596 23.36 15.95 -6.77
N ALA A 597 24.24 16.14 -7.76
CA ALA A 597 25.57 15.53 -7.85
C ALA A 597 26.60 16.68 -7.98
N PRO A 598 26.99 17.31 -6.86
CA PRO A 598 27.60 18.62 -6.85
C PRO A 598 28.96 18.63 -7.55
N ASP A 599 29.00 19.29 -8.72
CA ASP A 599 30.26 19.71 -9.33
C ASP A 599 30.85 20.84 -8.49
N ILE A 600 31.96 20.55 -7.81
CA ILE A 600 32.61 21.46 -6.87
C ILE A 600 32.94 22.81 -7.52
N LYS A 601 33.32 22.83 -8.80
CA LYS A 601 33.63 24.08 -9.51
C LYS A 601 32.37 24.90 -9.73
N ALA A 602 31.29 24.28 -10.19
CA ALA A 602 30.00 24.94 -10.39
C ALA A 602 29.39 25.44 -9.06
N CYS A 603 29.43 24.63 -8.00
CA CYS A 603 28.95 25.00 -6.68
C CYS A 603 29.73 26.18 -6.07
N LYS A 604 31.04 26.25 -6.26
CA LYS A 604 31.86 27.41 -5.82
C LYS A 604 31.41 28.69 -6.49
N MET A 605 31.03 28.62 -7.76
CA MET A 605 30.55 29.78 -8.49
C MET A 605 29.15 30.23 -8.07
N ILE A 606 28.25 29.29 -7.81
CA ILE A 606 26.93 29.59 -7.26
C ILE A 606 27.06 30.30 -5.90
N LEU A 607 27.94 29.80 -5.03
CA LEU A 607 28.18 30.45 -3.73
C LEU A 607 28.88 31.80 -3.88
N LYS A 608 29.78 31.96 -4.85
CA LYS A 608 30.35 33.26 -5.18
C LYS A 608 29.25 34.25 -5.59
N PHE A 609 28.36 33.87 -6.50
CA PHE A 609 27.21 34.69 -6.90
C PHE A 609 26.36 35.09 -5.70
N LEU A 610 26.02 34.15 -4.81
CA LEU A 610 25.20 34.43 -3.63
C LEU A 610 25.90 35.42 -2.69
N ASN A 611 27.20 35.27 -2.47
CA ASN A 611 28.00 36.20 -1.69
C ASN A 611 28.08 37.59 -2.36
N ASP A 612 28.27 37.65 -3.68
CA ASP A 612 28.31 38.89 -4.46
C ASP A 612 26.95 39.62 -4.44
N CYS A 613 25.85 38.87 -4.29
CA CYS A 613 24.49 39.37 -4.10
C CYS A 613 24.15 39.67 -2.62
N LYS A 614 25.07 39.42 -1.68
CA LYS A 614 24.85 39.51 -0.21
C LYS A 614 23.69 38.66 0.30
N LEU A 615 23.48 37.50 -0.32
CA LEU A 615 22.41 36.56 0.01
C LEU A 615 22.96 35.40 0.86
N GLY A 616 22.38 35.21 2.05
CA GLY A 616 22.76 34.15 2.99
C GLY A 616 22.00 32.85 2.76
N ILE A 617 22.71 31.71 2.78
CA ILE A 617 22.15 30.35 2.76
C ILE A 617 22.34 29.65 4.09
#